data_AF-E8RT69-F1
#
_entry.id   AF-E8RT69-F1
#
_cell.length_a   1.000
_cell.length_b   1.000
_cell.length_c   1.000
_cell.angle_alpha   90.00
_cell.angle_beta   90.00
_cell.angle_gamma   90.00
#
_symmetry.space_group_name_H-M   'P 1'
#
loop_
_entity.id
_entity.type
_entity.pdbx_description
1 polymer ?
#
loop_
_entity_poly.entity_id
_entity_poly.type
_entity_poly.pdbx_seq_one_letter_code
_entity_poly.pdbx_strand_id
1 'polypeptide(L)'
;MNKVRFCRLFALLIISIPVIAHAQTNALIRDKSLDLTGYYVPTAPVQYGRYELYHISFGTPKDLTTYERKGQTIKTWAPFMMVFSDLKSPEKMGELGLYRENMPRVFCKSYQITLKKIACEGYDPQLGRVHFVGKIDPVFVRQLSNENARPEASDRAVLSGTLSVGKYAPRKIAMSYFVGD
;
A
#
# COMPACT_ATOMS: atom_id res chain seq x y z
N MET A 1 66.39 -0.69 -31.13
CA MET A 1 65.16 -1.48 -31.35
C MET A 1 64.53 -1.79 -30.00
N ASN A 2 63.59 -0.95 -29.53
CA ASN A 2 62.13 -1.20 -29.44
C ASN A 2 61.77 -2.30 -28.42
N LYS A 3 61.23 -1.92 -27.22
CA LYS A 3 59.78 -1.83 -26.87
C LYS A 3 59.34 -3.12 -26.14
N VAL A 4 58.57 -3.21 -25.04
CA VAL A 4 57.51 -2.38 -24.43
C VAL A 4 57.41 -2.75 -22.93
N ARG A 5 57.18 -1.77 -22.03
CA ARG A 5 56.73 -1.99 -20.65
C ARG A 5 55.22 -2.24 -20.63
N PHE A 6 54.77 -3.39 -20.13
CA PHE A 6 53.35 -3.66 -19.91
C PHE A 6 52.88 -3.02 -18.60
N CYS A 7 52.26 -1.84 -18.69
CA CYS A 7 51.54 -1.22 -17.59
C CYS A 7 50.07 -1.70 -17.67
N ARG A 8 49.63 -2.56 -16.76
CA ARG A 8 48.21 -2.96 -16.67
C ARG A 8 47.44 -1.88 -15.93
N LEU A 9 46.73 -1.04 -16.69
CA LEU A 9 45.68 -0.17 -16.18
C LEU A 9 44.51 -1.05 -15.68
N PHE A 10 44.24 -1.03 -14.38
CA PHE A 10 42.99 -1.52 -13.82
C PHE A 10 41.94 -0.42 -14.01
N ALA A 11 41.07 -0.58 -15.01
CA ALA A 11 39.91 0.28 -15.17
C ALA A 11 38.82 -0.17 -14.17
N LEU A 12 38.60 0.63 -13.12
CA LEU A 12 37.52 0.44 -12.16
C LEU A 12 36.21 0.86 -12.84
N LEU A 13 35.43 -0.12 -13.31
CA LEU A 13 34.12 0.11 -13.91
C LEU A 13 33.11 0.42 -12.78
N ILE A 14 32.85 1.70 -12.50
CA ILE A 14 31.78 2.12 -11.60
C ILE A 14 30.45 1.89 -12.33
N ILE A 15 29.78 0.78 -12.02
CA ILE A 15 28.42 0.51 -12.49
C ILE A 15 27.48 1.42 -11.69
N SER A 16 27.18 2.60 -12.22
CA SER A 16 26.08 3.43 -11.72
C SER A 16 24.77 2.67 -11.93
N ILE A 17 24.22 2.12 -10.84
CA ILE A 17 22.87 1.57 -10.82
C ILE A 17 21.90 2.75 -11.05
N PRO A 18 21.03 2.71 -12.08
CA PRO A 18 20.05 3.76 -12.26
C PRO A 18 19.05 3.72 -11.10
N VAL A 19 19.06 4.77 -10.27
CA VAL A 19 17.95 5.05 -9.36
C VAL A 19 16.76 5.42 -10.24
N ILE A 20 15.79 4.51 -10.37
CA ILE A 20 14.53 4.79 -11.07
C ILE A 20 13.76 5.80 -10.20
N ALA A 21 13.93 7.08 -10.52
CA ALA A 21 13.08 8.14 -10.02
C ALA A 21 11.66 7.88 -10.53
N HIS A 22 10.78 7.42 -9.64
CA HIS A 22 9.36 7.31 -9.94
C HIS A 22 8.80 8.74 -9.96
N ALA A 23 8.58 9.27 -11.16
CA ALA A 23 7.90 10.55 -11.34
C ALA A 23 6.55 10.48 -10.62
N GLN A 24 6.33 11.41 -9.70
CA GLN A 24 5.12 11.50 -8.91
C GLN A 24 3.96 11.94 -9.80
N THR A 25 3.27 10.99 -10.43
CA THR A 25 2.02 11.28 -11.13
C THR A 25 0.95 11.54 -10.07
N ASN A 26 0.46 12.78 -9.96
CA ASN A 26 -0.71 13.14 -9.13
C ASN A 26 -2.04 12.59 -9.71
N ALA A 27 -1.98 11.48 -10.45
CA ALA A 27 -3.13 10.92 -11.12
C ALA A 27 -4.03 10.20 -10.11
N LEU A 28 -5.31 10.56 -10.12
CA LEU A 28 -6.39 9.83 -9.43
C LEU A 28 -7.20 9.15 -10.52
N ILE A 29 -6.93 7.86 -10.74
CA ILE A 29 -7.57 7.06 -11.78
C ILE A 29 -8.40 6.00 -11.09
N ARG A 30 -9.69 5.89 -11.43
CA ARG A 30 -10.49 4.75 -11.00
C ARG A 30 -11.54 4.33 -12.02
N ASP A 31 -11.88 3.05 -11.96
CA ASP A 31 -13.12 2.53 -12.50
C ASP A 31 -14.28 2.90 -11.55
N LYS A 32 -15.24 3.67 -12.06
CA LYS A 32 -16.36 4.16 -11.24
C LYS A 32 -17.39 3.09 -10.90
N SER A 33 -17.37 1.95 -11.60
CA SER A 33 -18.25 0.81 -11.36
C SER A 33 -17.76 -0.10 -10.23
N LEU A 34 -16.51 0.06 -9.78
CA LEU A 34 -15.95 -0.74 -8.71
C LEU A 34 -16.29 -0.18 -7.34
N ASP A 35 -16.89 -1.03 -6.52
CA ASP A 35 -16.98 -0.84 -5.08
C ASP A 35 -16.03 -1.83 -4.40
N LEU A 36 -15.01 -1.31 -3.73
CA LEU A 36 -14.01 -2.09 -2.97
C LEU A 36 -14.07 -1.77 -1.48
N THR A 37 -15.16 -1.13 -1.02
CA THR A 37 -15.29 -0.60 0.35
C THR A 37 -14.99 -1.67 1.39
N GLY A 38 -14.21 -1.28 2.40
CA GLY A 38 -13.92 -2.11 3.56
C GLY A 38 -12.44 -2.15 3.91
N TYR A 39 -12.11 -3.11 4.78
CA TYR A 39 -10.78 -3.29 5.33
C TYR A 39 -10.17 -4.57 4.76
N TYR A 40 -8.91 -4.45 4.37
CA TYR A 40 -8.11 -5.56 3.89
C TYR A 40 -6.96 -5.75 4.87
N VAL A 41 -6.87 -6.92 5.49
CA VAL A 41 -5.90 -7.22 6.54
C VAL A 41 -4.85 -8.21 6.02
N PRO A 42 -3.56 -8.07 6.38
CA PRO A 42 -2.55 -9.02 5.94
C PRO A 42 -2.84 -10.44 6.44
N THR A 43 -2.70 -11.42 5.56
CA THR A 43 -2.82 -12.86 5.89
C THR A 43 -1.60 -13.40 6.66
N ALA A 44 -0.53 -12.62 6.71
CA ALA A 44 0.68 -12.87 7.49
C ALA A 44 1.30 -11.52 7.89
N PRO A 45 2.07 -11.44 9.00
CA PRO A 45 2.73 -10.22 9.42
C PRO A 45 3.62 -9.60 8.33
N VAL A 46 3.44 -8.30 8.06
CA VAL A 46 4.25 -7.56 7.07
C VAL A 46 4.97 -6.41 7.78
N GLN A 47 6.21 -6.67 8.19
CA GLN A 47 6.99 -5.75 9.03
C GLN A 47 8.11 -5.01 8.27
N TYR A 48 8.24 -3.72 8.61
CA TYR A 48 9.24 -2.76 8.14
C TYR A 48 9.91 -2.06 9.33
N GLY A 49 10.97 -2.68 9.84
CA GLY A 49 11.64 -2.20 11.06
C GLY A 49 10.70 -2.31 12.26
N ARG A 50 10.38 -1.20 12.93
CA ARG A 50 9.43 -1.18 14.05
C ARG A 50 7.96 -1.12 13.64
N TYR A 51 7.67 -0.94 12.36
CA TYR A 51 6.32 -0.75 11.86
C TYR A 51 5.80 -2.02 11.20
N GLU A 52 4.55 -2.36 11.45
CA GLU A 52 3.86 -3.47 10.79
C GLU A 52 2.65 -2.94 10.03
N LEU A 53 2.41 -3.45 8.82
CA LEU A 53 1.18 -3.13 8.08
C LEU A 53 0.00 -3.70 8.86
N TYR A 54 -0.93 -2.83 9.28
CA TYR A 54 -2.12 -3.22 10.00
C TYR A 54 -3.27 -3.53 9.05
N HIS A 55 -3.59 -2.60 8.14
CA HIS A 55 -4.55 -2.83 7.05
C HIS A 55 -4.38 -1.86 5.89
N ILE A 56 -5.02 -2.19 4.78
CA ILE A 56 -5.35 -1.25 3.70
C ILE A 56 -6.87 -1.04 3.74
N SER A 57 -7.32 0.19 3.71
CA SER A 57 -8.76 0.51 3.74
C SER A 57 -9.20 1.24 2.48
N PHE A 58 -10.39 0.90 2.01
CA PHE A 58 -11.10 1.59 0.96
C PHE A 58 -12.42 2.15 1.52
N GLY A 59 -12.64 3.45 1.34
CA GLY A 59 -13.91 4.11 1.61
C GLY A 59 -14.91 3.88 0.48
N THR A 60 -16.12 4.41 0.67
CA THR A 60 -17.22 4.25 -0.30
C THR A 60 -16.93 4.93 -1.64
N PRO A 61 -17.63 4.57 -2.73
CA PRO A 61 -17.56 5.31 -4.00
C PRO A 61 -17.85 6.81 -3.84
N LYS A 62 -18.72 7.19 -2.90
CA LYS A 62 -19.05 8.58 -2.55
C LYS A 62 -17.87 9.28 -1.87
N ASP A 63 -17.16 8.57 -1.02
CA ASP A 63 -15.97 9.08 -0.32
C ASP A 63 -14.83 9.35 -1.30
N LEU A 64 -14.54 8.40 -2.20
CA LEU A 64 -13.55 8.57 -3.28
C LEU A 64 -13.91 9.79 -4.14
N THR A 65 -15.16 9.89 -4.58
CA THR A 65 -15.64 11.05 -5.38
C THR A 65 -15.46 12.37 -4.64
N THR A 66 -15.73 12.38 -3.34
CA THR A 66 -15.58 13.59 -2.51
C THR A 66 -14.11 13.97 -2.37
N TYR A 67 -13.23 13.01 -2.11
CA TYR A 67 -11.79 13.21 -2.03
C TYR A 67 -11.18 13.67 -3.35
N GLU A 68 -11.58 13.08 -4.49
CA GLU A 68 -11.13 13.50 -5.83
C GLU A 68 -11.45 14.98 -6.10
N ARG A 69 -12.60 15.45 -5.63
CA ARG A 69 -13.05 16.84 -5.86
C ARG A 69 -12.49 17.83 -4.84
N LYS A 70 -12.45 17.45 -3.55
CA LYS A 70 -12.15 18.38 -2.44
C LYS A 70 -10.74 18.18 -1.86
N GLY A 71 -10.04 17.13 -2.29
CA GLY A 71 -8.85 16.66 -1.61
C GLY A 71 -9.16 16.11 -0.22
N GLN A 72 -8.12 16.05 0.62
CA GLN A 72 -8.24 15.60 1.99
C GLN A 72 -8.92 16.65 2.88
N THR A 73 -10.12 16.34 3.38
CA THR A 73 -10.85 17.21 4.31
C THR A 73 -10.70 16.81 5.77
N ILE A 74 -10.40 15.53 6.05
CA ILE A 74 -10.20 14.97 7.39
C ILE A 74 -8.72 14.63 7.57
N LYS A 75 -8.08 15.19 8.60
CA LYS A 75 -6.63 15.02 8.82
C LYS A 75 -6.21 13.57 9.06
N THR A 76 -7.09 12.76 9.64
CA THR A 76 -6.80 11.40 10.08
C THR A 76 -7.27 10.32 9.10
N TRP A 77 -7.87 10.71 7.98
CA TRP A 77 -8.56 9.78 7.10
C TRP A 77 -8.50 10.18 5.63
N ALA A 78 -8.43 9.18 4.76
CA ALA A 78 -8.64 9.28 3.33
C ALA A 78 -9.33 7.99 2.84
N PRO A 79 -10.11 8.03 1.76
CA PRO A 79 -10.83 6.86 1.25
C PRO A 79 -9.93 5.78 0.66
N PHE A 80 -8.65 6.06 0.44
CA PHE A 80 -7.66 5.03 0.19
C PHE A 80 -6.45 5.35 1.05
N MET A 81 -6.21 4.49 2.06
CA MET A 81 -5.09 4.65 2.96
C MET A 81 -4.54 3.30 3.43
N MET A 82 -3.28 3.33 3.82
CA MET A 82 -2.60 2.22 4.46
C MET A 82 -2.30 2.61 5.90
N VAL A 83 -2.65 1.74 6.83
CA VAL A 83 -2.44 1.98 8.26
C VAL A 83 -1.40 0.99 8.76
N PHE A 84 -0.45 1.52 9.52
CA PHE A 84 0.61 0.73 10.16
C PHE A 84 0.47 0.81 11.67
N SER A 85 1.05 -0.16 12.35
CA SER A 85 1.19 -0.19 13.80
C SER A 85 2.67 -0.03 14.17
N ASP A 86 2.98 0.88 15.10
CA ASP A 86 4.30 0.96 15.71
C ASP A 86 4.40 -0.07 16.84
N LEU A 87 5.12 -1.17 16.58
CA LEU A 87 5.30 -2.27 17.52
C LEU A 87 6.09 -1.87 18.79
N LYS A 88 6.76 -0.71 18.77
CA LYS A 88 7.42 -0.17 19.96
C LYS A 88 6.52 0.75 20.80
N SER A 89 5.34 1.10 20.30
CA SER A 89 4.38 1.89 21.07
C SER A 89 3.56 1.00 22.01
N PRO A 90 3.08 1.56 23.14
CA PRO A 90 2.20 0.84 24.04
C PRO A 90 0.95 0.30 23.33
N GLU A 91 0.46 -0.85 23.79
CA GLU A 91 -0.87 -1.31 23.44
C GLU A 91 -1.91 -0.56 24.29
N LYS A 92 -3.05 -0.27 23.69
CA LYS A 92 -4.23 0.29 24.35
C LYS A 92 -5.43 -0.57 24.03
N MET A 93 -6.35 -0.67 24.99
CA MET A 93 -7.66 -1.26 24.75
C MET A 93 -8.56 -0.17 24.15
N GLY A 94 -9.14 -0.45 23.00
CA GLY A 94 -10.18 0.36 22.37
C GLY A 94 -11.51 -0.38 22.33
N GLU A 95 -12.55 0.27 21.81
CA GLU A 95 -13.89 -0.30 21.65
C GLU A 95 -13.89 -1.57 20.76
N LEU A 96 -12.89 -1.70 19.90
CA LEU A 96 -12.72 -2.82 18.96
C LEU A 96 -11.57 -3.77 19.35
N GLY A 97 -11.08 -3.69 20.60
CA GLY A 97 -9.99 -4.52 21.11
C GLY A 97 -8.64 -3.82 21.20
N LEU A 98 -7.56 -4.61 21.29
CA LEU A 98 -6.19 -4.10 21.46
C LEU A 98 -5.68 -3.43 20.19
N TYR A 99 -5.11 -2.23 20.32
CA TYR A 99 -4.44 -1.51 19.24
C TYR A 99 -3.16 -0.83 19.74
N ARG A 100 -2.22 -0.54 18.83
CA ARG A 100 -1.00 0.22 19.16
C ARG A 100 -1.33 1.71 19.24
N GLU A 101 -0.81 2.41 20.25
CA GLU A 101 -1.06 3.85 20.44
C GLU A 101 -0.61 4.69 19.23
N ASN A 102 0.55 4.36 18.65
CA ASN A 102 1.05 5.03 17.44
C ASN A 102 0.71 4.21 16.20
N MET A 103 -0.17 4.75 15.36
CA MET A 103 -0.57 4.14 14.10
C MET A 103 -0.34 5.09 12.92
N PRO A 104 0.86 5.08 12.30
CA PRO A 104 1.12 5.86 11.10
C PRO A 104 0.10 5.59 10.00
N ARG A 105 -0.35 6.65 9.32
CA ARG A 105 -1.39 6.56 8.29
C ARG A 105 -0.87 7.16 6.99
N VAL A 106 -0.68 6.31 6.00
CA VAL A 106 -0.27 6.73 4.66
C VAL A 106 -1.53 6.98 3.84
N PHE A 107 -1.82 8.24 3.58
CA PHE A 107 -2.91 8.63 2.67
C PHE A 107 -2.43 8.55 1.22
N CYS A 108 -3.19 7.87 0.37
CA CYS A 108 -2.91 7.79 -1.05
C CYS A 108 -3.12 9.15 -1.71
N LYS A 109 -2.02 9.82 -2.08
CA LYS A 109 -2.05 11.11 -2.79
C LYS A 109 -2.19 10.93 -4.29
N SER A 110 -1.74 9.80 -4.81
CA SER A 110 -2.06 9.32 -6.15
C SER A 110 -2.49 7.86 -6.08
N TYR A 111 -3.43 7.47 -6.95
CA TYR A 111 -3.87 6.09 -7.01
C TYR A 111 -4.43 5.69 -8.37
N GLN A 112 -4.40 4.38 -8.62
CA GLN A 112 -5.10 3.72 -9.70
C GLN A 112 -5.95 2.61 -9.10
N ILE A 113 -7.27 2.64 -9.30
CA ILE A 113 -8.20 1.60 -8.80
C ILE A 113 -8.95 1.03 -10.00
N THR A 114 -8.54 -0.15 -10.47
CA THR A 114 -9.15 -0.86 -11.59
C THR A 114 -9.11 -2.36 -11.31
N LEU A 115 -9.90 -3.14 -12.06
CA LEU A 115 -9.86 -4.62 -11.97
C LEU A 115 -8.46 -5.19 -12.25
N LYS A 116 -7.68 -4.52 -13.09
CA LYS A 116 -6.35 -5.00 -13.50
C LYS A 116 -5.24 -4.57 -12.55
N LYS A 117 -5.43 -3.46 -11.85
CA LYS A 117 -4.38 -2.82 -11.06
C LYS A 117 -4.98 -1.94 -9.97
N ILE A 118 -4.49 -2.19 -8.76
CA ILE A 118 -4.64 -1.31 -7.60
C ILE A 118 -3.25 -0.76 -7.30
N ALA A 119 -3.08 0.56 -7.36
CA ALA A 119 -1.84 1.20 -7.00
C ALA A 119 -2.10 2.45 -6.17
N CYS A 120 -1.19 2.72 -5.25
CA CYS A 120 -1.23 3.91 -4.42
C CYS A 120 0.19 4.36 -4.09
N GLU A 121 0.39 5.68 -4.12
CA GLU A 121 1.56 6.32 -3.55
C GLU A 121 1.14 7.33 -2.48
N GLY A 122 1.86 7.33 -1.37
CA GLY A 122 1.68 8.29 -0.30
C GLY A 122 2.95 8.49 0.51
N TYR A 123 2.83 9.28 1.57
CA TYR A 123 3.92 9.60 2.48
C TYR A 123 3.41 9.69 3.91
N ASP A 124 4.20 9.20 4.85
CA ASP A 124 4.05 9.46 6.27
C ASP A 124 5.42 9.88 6.84
N PRO A 125 5.51 10.90 7.72
CA PRO A 125 6.79 11.37 8.25
C PRO A 125 7.64 10.31 8.94
N GLN A 126 7.01 9.27 9.50
CA GLN A 126 7.68 8.19 10.22
C GLN A 126 8.11 7.04 9.30
N LEU A 127 7.36 6.80 8.22
CA LEU A 127 7.60 5.70 7.27
C LEU A 127 8.38 6.13 6.02
N GLY A 128 8.37 7.42 5.69
CA GLY A 128 8.81 7.95 4.42
C GLY A 128 7.79 7.76 3.30
N ARG A 129 8.26 7.70 2.05
CA ARG A 129 7.42 7.41 0.88
C ARG A 129 6.97 5.94 0.93
N VAL A 130 5.69 5.70 0.69
CA VAL A 130 5.12 4.35 0.64
C VAL A 130 4.39 4.17 -0.68
N HIS A 131 4.63 3.03 -1.32
CA HIS A 131 4.06 2.69 -2.61
C HIS A 131 3.54 1.25 -2.60
N PHE A 132 2.28 1.08 -2.99
CA PHE A 132 1.65 -0.21 -3.17
C PHE A 132 1.29 -0.40 -4.64
N VAL A 133 1.57 -1.59 -5.18
CA VAL A 133 1.06 -2.03 -6.48
C VAL A 133 0.59 -3.47 -6.37
N GLY A 134 -0.67 -3.72 -6.72
CA GLY A 134 -1.28 -5.01 -6.62
C GLY A 134 -2.49 -5.19 -7.52
N LYS A 135 -3.24 -6.24 -7.24
CA LYS A 135 -4.46 -6.63 -7.94
C LYS A 135 -5.47 -7.21 -6.95
N ILE A 136 -6.74 -7.02 -7.28
CA ILE A 136 -7.86 -7.60 -6.56
C ILE A 136 -8.29 -8.90 -7.26
N ASP A 137 -8.75 -9.88 -6.50
CA ASP A 137 -9.32 -11.11 -7.03
C ASP A 137 -10.67 -10.79 -7.71
N PRO A 138 -10.82 -11.05 -9.03
CA PRO A 138 -12.06 -10.76 -9.74
C PRO A 138 -13.25 -11.61 -9.28
N VAL A 139 -13.02 -12.78 -8.65
CA VAL A 139 -14.09 -13.57 -8.03
C VAL A 139 -14.68 -12.81 -6.85
N PHE A 140 -13.80 -12.27 -6.00
CA PHE A 140 -14.20 -11.47 -4.84
C PHE A 140 -14.95 -10.19 -5.26
N VAL A 141 -14.50 -9.50 -6.30
CA VAL A 141 -15.22 -8.31 -6.82
C VAL A 141 -16.65 -8.66 -7.26
N ARG A 142 -16.85 -9.79 -7.95
CA ARG A 142 -18.20 -10.24 -8.35
C ARG A 142 -19.09 -10.54 -7.14
N GLN A 143 -18.51 -11.03 -6.04
CA GLN A 143 -19.24 -11.27 -4.80
C GLN A 143 -19.64 -9.93 -4.15
N LEU A 144 -18.74 -8.94 -4.10
CA LEU A 144 -19.05 -7.60 -3.59
C LEU A 144 -20.18 -6.91 -4.36
N SER A 145 -20.28 -7.15 -5.67
CA SER A 145 -21.35 -6.56 -6.50
C SER A 145 -22.71 -7.24 -6.35
N ASN A 146 -22.79 -8.37 -5.64
CA ASN A 146 -24.06 -9.06 -5.41
C ASN A 146 -24.64 -8.62 -4.07
N GLU A 147 -25.69 -7.79 -4.10
CA GLU A 147 -26.35 -7.25 -2.90
C GLU A 147 -26.89 -8.33 -1.95
N ASN A 148 -27.13 -9.55 -2.46
CA ASN A 148 -27.57 -10.70 -1.66
C ASN A 148 -26.40 -11.51 -1.08
N ALA A 149 -25.17 -11.26 -1.53
CA ALA A 149 -23.97 -11.89 -0.99
C ALA A 149 -23.34 -10.94 0.02
N ARG A 150 -23.37 -11.33 1.30
CA ARG A 150 -22.39 -10.78 2.25
C ARG A 150 -21.08 -11.48 1.95
N PRO A 151 -20.00 -10.77 1.59
CA PRO A 151 -18.69 -11.40 1.53
C PRO A 151 -18.45 -11.99 2.92
N GLU A 152 -18.32 -13.31 3.02
CA GLU A 152 -17.96 -13.92 4.29
C GLU A 152 -16.55 -13.44 4.66
N ALA A 153 -16.29 -13.28 5.96
CA ALA A 153 -14.93 -13.11 6.44
C ALA A 153 -14.14 -14.34 5.96
N SER A 154 -13.21 -14.10 5.03
CA SER A 154 -12.48 -15.17 4.37
C SER A 154 -11.01 -14.97 4.62
N ASP A 155 -10.36 -15.98 5.20
CA ASP A 155 -8.89 -16.03 5.34
C ASP A 155 -8.20 -16.09 3.97
N ARG A 156 -8.96 -16.27 2.88
CA ARG A 156 -8.47 -16.20 1.52
C ARG A 156 -7.93 -14.80 1.23
N ALA A 157 -6.72 -14.76 0.67
CA ALA A 157 -6.19 -13.53 0.09
C ALA A 157 -7.01 -13.08 -1.13
N VAL A 158 -7.61 -11.89 -1.05
CA VAL A 158 -8.38 -11.25 -2.12
C VAL A 158 -7.68 -10.03 -2.71
N LEU A 159 -6.75 -9.41 -1.98
CA LEU A 159 -5.87 -8.36 -2.47
C LEU A 159 -4.43 -8.82 -2.33
N SER A 160 -3.65 -8.74 -3.41
CA SER A 160 -2.24 -9.15 -3.40
C SER A 160 -1.39 -8.17 -4.19
N GLY A 161 -0.13 -8.01 -3.79
CA GLY A 161 0.76 -7.08 -4.47
C GLY A 161 2.13 -6.97 -3.84
N THR A 162 2.82 -5.90 -4.20
CA THR A 162 4.11 -5.49 -3.64
C THR A 162 3.92 -4.16 -2.91
N LEU A 163 4.46 -4.09 -1.69
CA LEU A 163 4.50 -2.89 -0.87
C LEU A 163 5.96 -2.47 -0.69
N SER A 164 6.21 -1.18 -0.87
CA SER A 164 7.51 -0.54 -0.65
C SER A 164 7.35 0.55 0.41
N VAL A 165 8.23 0.59 1.42
CA VAL A 165 8.16 1.53 2.53
C VAL A 165 9.52 2.18 2.75
N GLY A 166 9.62 3.48 2.52
CA GLY A 166 10.81 4.29 2.76
C GLY A 166 12.08 3.67 2.19
N LYS A 167 13.03 3.36 3.08
CA LYS A 167 14.33 2.76 2.74
C LYS A 167 14.35 1.22 2.74
N TYR A 168 13.26 0.59 3.12
CA TYR A 168 13.21 -0.87 3.25
C TYR A 168 13.01 -1.55 1.90
N ALA A 169 13.51 -2.78 1.78
CA ALA A 169 13.29 -3.60 0.60
C ALA A 169 11.77 -3.85 0.38
N PRO A 170 11.29 -3.83 -0.88
CA PRO A 170 9.90 -4.15 -1.18
C PRO A 170 9.52 -5.57 -0.75
N ARG A 171 8.29 -5.76 -0.26
CA ARG A 171 7.76 -7.08 0.13
C ARG A 171 6.51 -7.42 -0.66
N LYS A 172 6.33 -8.71 -0.95
CA LYS A 172 5.04 -9.23 -1.41
C LYS A 172 4.08 -9.29 -0.23
N ILE A 173 2.83 -8.90 -0.46
CA ILE A 173 1.76 -8.94 0.54
C ILE A 173 0.54 -9.66 -0.05
N ALA A 174 -0.21 -10.32 0.83
CA ALA A 174 -1.45 -10.99 0.52
C ALA A 174 -2.44 -10.69 1.65
N MET A 175 -3.65 -10.28 1.32
CA MET A 175 -4.57 -9.66 2.25
C MET A 175 -5.98 -10.25 2.11
N SER A 176 -6.59 -10.61 3.22
CA SER A 176 -7.99 -11.04 3.31
C SER A 176 -8.91 -9.83 3.48
N TYR A 177 -10.19 -10.02 3.16
CA TYR A 177 -11.23 -9.02 3.43
C TYR A 177 -11.77 -9.18 4.85
N PHE A 178 -11.90 -8.07 5.56
CA PHE A 178 -12.45 -8.01 6.90
C PHE A 178 -13.78 -7.26 6.89
N VAL A 179 -14.85 -7.96 7.27
CA VAL A 179 -16.24 -7.48 7.22
C VAL A 179 -16.59 -6.64 8.45
N GLY A 180 -15.78 -6.70 9.53
CA GLY A 180 -16.23 -6.31 10.86
C GLY A 180 -17.16 -7.39 11.45
N ASP A 181 -17.02 -7.65 12.75
CA ASP A 181 -18.02 -8.42 13.50
C ASP A 181 -19.26 -7.56 13.79
#